data_AF-A0A2G9P479-F1
#
_entry.id   AF-A0A2G9P479-F1
#
_cell.length_a   1.000
_cell.length_b   1.000
_cell.length_c   1.000
_cell.angle_alpha   90.00
_cell.angle_beta   90.00
_cell.angle_gamma   90.00
#
_symmetry.space_group_name_H-M   'P 1'
#
loop_
_entity.id
_entity.type
_entity.pdbx_description
1 polymer ?
#
loop_
_entity_poly.entity_id
_entity_poly.type
_entity_poly.pdbx_seq_one_letter_code
_entity_poly.pdbx_strand_id
1 'polypeptide(L)'
;ILQPTGKKNNVLSNEARKEMAKLAKVTKDERRAQLDARHKYLVSKLADGLGIGENEVEDFLISDDKFSLIADFFASNGSKKLIFFYQEVAQPSKANIPVWADPANLNSSYPHVQKKLFITMDSSEGLTGTCLFFLRTTDKAITTANVVQEVNFSMFECTNGNIFQGLEILLAQVLVPALKCQE
;
A
#
# COMPACT_ATOMS: atom_id res chain seq x y z
N ILE A 1 12.18 40.78 -32.88
CA ILE A 1 13.14 39.67 -32.70
C ILE A 1 12.82 39.01 -31.36
N LEU A 2 12.14 37.86 -31.38
CA LEU A 2 11.80 37.09 -30.17
C LEU A 2 13.03 36.32 -29.70
N GLN A 3 13.40 36.44 -28.42
CA GLN A 3 14.29 35.47 -27.75
C GLN A 3 13.43 34.39 -27.05
N PRO A 4 13.76 33.10 -27.18
CA PRO A 4 12.96 32.03 -26.62
C PRO A 4 13.31 31.80 -25.15
N THR A 5 12.26 31.62 -24.36
CA THR A 5 12.29 31.18 -22.96
C THR A 5 12.86 29.77 -22.86
N GLY A 6 14.05 29.66 -22.27
CA GLY A 6 14.69 28.38 -21.98
C GLY A 6 13.86 27.59 -20.95
N LYS A 7 13.25 26.49 -21.40
CA LYS A 7 12.70 25.43 -20.55
C LYS A 7 13.81 24.90 -19.64
N LYS A 8 13.69 25.12 -18.32
CA LYS A 8 14.53 24.48 -17.32
C LYS A 8 14.17 22.99 -17.24
N ASN A 9 14.86 22.16 -18.03
CA ASN A 9 14.85 20.72 -17.85
C ASN A 9 15.50 20.39 -16.51
N ASN A 10 14.71 19.85 -15.58
CA ASN A 10 15.16 19.37 -14.28
C ASN A 10 15.91 18.03 -14.47
N VAL A 11 17.19 18.11 -14.83
CA VAL A 11 18.09 16.94 -14.87
C VAL A 11 18.77 16.84 -13.52
N LEU A 12 18.23 16.01 -12.62
CA LEU A 12 18.96 15.57 -11.43
C LEU A 12 20.32 15.00 -11.86
N SER A 13 21.42 15.50 -11.31
CA SER A 13 22.76 14.97 -11.63
C SER A 13 22.89 13.52 -11.19
N ASN A 14 23.81 12.78 -11.80
CA ASN A 14 23.99 11.35 -11.52
C ASN A 14 24.33 11.08 -10.04
N GLU A 15 25.01 12.03 -9.40
CA GLU A 15 25.32 12.04 -7.97
C GLU A 15 24.06 12.13 -7.12
N ALA A 16 23.11 13.02 -7.48
CA ALA A 16 21.85 13.17 -6.77
C ALA A 16 20.98 11.90 -6.86
N ARG A 17 20.94 11.24 -8.03
CA ARG A 17 20.23 9.97 -8.19
C ARG A 17 20.86 8.85 -7.36
N LYS A 18 22.19 8.78 -7.33
CA LYS A 18 22.93 7.79 -6.55
C LYS A 18 22.70 7.97 -5.06
N GLU A 19 22.72 9.21 -4.56
CA GLU A 19 22.47 9.49 -3.15
C GLU A 19 21.02 9.19 -2.75
N MET A 20 20.04 9.53 -3.61
CA MET A 20 18.63 9.19 -3.38
C MET A 20 18.41 7.67 -3.33
N ALA A 21 19.03 6.90 -4.24
CA ALA A 21 18.96 5.45 -4.22
C ALA A 21 19.60 4.85 -2.97
N LYS A 22 20.73 5.41 -2.51
CA LYS A 22 21.39 5.01 -1.27
C LYS A 22 20.50 5.28 -0.06
N LEU A 23 19.89 6.47 0.03
CA LEU A 23 18.97 6.82 1.11
C LEU A 23 17.76 5.89 1.13
N ALA A 24 17.13 5.65 -0.02
CA ALA A 24 15.99 4.74 -0.13
C ALA A 24 16.34 3.31 0.34
N LYS A 25 17.57 2.84 0.05
CA LYS A 25 18.05 1.55 0.55
C LYS A 25 18.20 1.55 2.08
N VAL A 26 18.88 2.55 2.63
CA VAL A 26 19.09 2.67 4.09
C VAL A 26 17.76 2.70 4.83
N THR A 27 16.80 3.51 4.36
CA THR A 27 15.46 3.58 4.96
C THR A 27 14.75 2.23 4.97
N LYS A 28 14.86 1.44 3.89
CA LYS A 28 14.26 0.10 3.85
C LYS A 28 14.94 -0.86 4.81
N ASP A 29 16.27 -0.84 4.88
CA ASP A 29 17.04 -1.70 5.78
C ASP A 29 16.71 -1.37 7.26
N GLU A 30 16.60 -0.09 7.61
CA GLU A 30 16.19 0.37 8.94
C GLU A 30 14.76 -0.07 9.29
N ARG A 31 13.82 0.08 8.36
CA ARG A 31 12.43 -0.35 8.57
C ARG A 31 12.31 -1.86 8.69
N ARG A 32 13.06 -2.62 7.89
CA ARG A 32 13.14 -4.08 7.99
C ARG A 32 13.66 -4.53 9.36
N ALA A 33 14.63 -3.81 9.91
CA ALA A 33 15.15 -4.07 11.26
C ALA A 33 14.13 -3.77 12.39
N GLN A 34 13.12 -2.93 12.15
CA GLN A 34 12.07 -2.60 13.11
C GLN A 34 10.91 -3.61 13.14
N LEU A 35 10.84 -4.53 12.17
CA LEU A 35 9.74 -5.48 12.06
C LEU A 35 9.79 -6.50 13.19
N ASP A 36 8.76 -6.46 14.02
CA ASP A 36 8.53 -7.40 15.12
C ASP A 36 7.33 -8.32 14.84
N ALA A 37 6.94 -9.14 15.83
CA ALA A 37 5.82 -10.07 15.69
C ALA A 37 4.48 -9.39 15.36
N ARG A 38 4.28 -8.11 15.71
CA ARG A 38 3.06 -7.37 15.36
C ARG A 38 3.03 -7.07 13.86
N HIS A 39 4.16 -6.65 13.30
CA HIS A 39 4.29 -6.40 11.87
C HIS A 39 4.12 -7.71 11.08
N LYS A 40 4.75 -8.79 11.55
CA LYS A 40 4.60 -10.12 10.95
C LYS A 40 3.16 -10.61 10.94
N TYR A 41 2.38 -10.32 11.99
CA TYR A 41 0.95 -10.61 12.01
C TYR A 41 0.19 -9.84 10.92
N LEU A 42 0.45 -8.53 10.76
CA LEU A 42 -0.16 -7.74 9.69
C LEU A 42 0.23 -8.28 8.30
N VAL A 43 1.52 -8.58 8.09
CA VAL A 43 2.06 -9.14 6.83
C VAL A 43 1.36 -10.46 6.48
N SER A 44 1.28 -11.38 7.43
CA SER A 44 0.63 -12.69 7.25
C SER A 44 -0.84 -12.52 6.85
N LYS A 45 -1.61 -11.68 7.54
CA LYS A 45 -3.02 -11.41 7.20
C LYS A 45 -3.21 -10.77 5.83
N LEU A 46 -2.35 -9.83 5.47
CA LEU A 46 -2.37 -9.20 4.14
C LEU A 46 -2.01 -10.21 3.05
N ALA A 47 -0.98 -11.04 3.25
CA ALA A 47 -0.56 -12.08 2.32
C ALA A 47 -1.67 -13.10 2.09
N ASP A 48 -2.27 -13.61 3.18
CA ASP A 48 -3.41 -14.54 3.14
C ASP A 48 -4.60 -13.93 2.39
N GLY A 49 -4.95 -12.68 2.71
CA GLY A 49 -6.08 -11.98 2.08
C GLY A 49 -5.89 -11.74 0.58
N LEU A 50 -4.65 -11.47 0.15
CA LEU A 50 -4.33 -11.16 -1.24
C LEU A 50 -3.91 -12.39 -2.06
N GLY A 51 -3.59 -13.51 -1.43
CA GLY A 51 -3.01 -14.68 -2.09
C GLY A 51 -1.62 -14.43 -2.68
N ILE A 52 -0.83 -13.54 -2.06
CA ILE A 52 0.55 -13.21 -2.47
C ILE A 52 1.55 -13.58 -1.37
N GLY A 53 2.85 -13.53 -1.65
CA GLY A 53 3.87 -13.93 -0.68
C GLY A 53 4.08 -12.91 0.45
N GLU A 54 4.34 -13.38 1.67
CA GLU A 54 4.67 -12.50 2.82
C GLU A 54 5.88 -11.59 2.54
N ASN A 55 6.90 -12.10 1.85
CA ASN A 55 8.06 -11.29 1.45
C ASN A 55 7.68 -10.13 0.53
N GLU A 56 6.73 -10.34 -0.38
CA GLU A 56 6.25 -9.32 -1.30
C GLU A 56 5.46 -8.25 -0.54
N VAL A 57 4.59 -8.66 0.40
CA VAL A 57 3.88 -7.75 1.30
C VAL A 57 4.86 -6.93 2.15
N GLU A 58 5.86 -7.58 2.75
CA GLU A 58 6.87 -6.90 3.55
C GLU A 58 7.61 -5.84 2.70
N ASP A 59 8.04 -6.21 1.49
CA ASP A 59 8.70 -5.29 0.56
C ASP A 59 7.81 -4.09 0.22
N PHE A 60 6.50 -4.28 0.04
CA PHE A 60 5.55 -3.17 -0.12
C PHE A 60 5.50 -2.28 1.12
N LEU A 61 5.37 -2.86 2.32
CA LEU A 61 5.27 -2.11 3.57
C LEU A 61 6.50 -1.26 3.83
N ILE A 62 7.70 -1.86 3.83
CA ILE A 62 8.94 -1.11 4.14
C ILE A 62 9.26 -0.04 3.10
N SER A 63 8.72 -0.20 1.88
CA SER A 63 8.85 0.77 0.80
C SER A 63 7.78 1.86 0.82
N ASP A 64 6.78 1.78 1.68
CA ASP A 64 5.67 2.75 1.71
C ASP A 64 6.08 4.03 2.46
N ASP A 65 5.83 5.20 1.86
CA ASP A 65 6.17 6.48 2.48
C ASP A 65 5.38 6.73 3.78
N LYS A 66 4.22 6.11 3.94
CA LYS A 66 3.35 6.19 5.12
C LYS A 66 3.58 5.05 6.12
N PHE A 67 4.71 4.34 6.05
CA PHE A 67 5.06 3.25 6.97
C PHE A 67 4.92 3.61 8.45
N SER A 68 5.18 4.87 8.83
CA SER A 68 5.06 5.35 10.21
C SER A 68 3.65 5.23 10.80
N LEU A 69 2.60 5.10 9.98
CA LEU A 69 1.24 4.88 10.47
C LEU A 69 1.05 3.53 11.15
N ILE A 70 1.89 2.55 10.84
CA ILE A 70 1.85 1.26 11.53
C ILE A 70 2.21 1.46 13.00
N ALA A 71 3.20 2.31 13.29
CA ALA A 71 3.58 2.64 14.65
C ALA A 71 2.48 3.40 15.39
N ASP A 72 1.80 4.34 14.73
CA ASP A 72 0.64 5.02 15.28
C ASP A 72 -0.50 4.03 15.59
N PHE A 73 -0.83 3.14 14.67
CA PHE A 73 -1.82 2.08 14.89
C PHE A 73 -1.47 1.18 16.09
N PHE A 74 -0.19 0.99 16.39
CA PHE A 74 0.23 0.22 17.57
C PHE A 74 0.29 1.02 18.88
N ALA A 75 0.34 2.36 18.83
CA ALA A 75 0.49 3.19 20.01
C ALA A 75 -0.75 3.16 20.92
N SER A 76 -0.57 3.41 22.22
CA SER A 76 -1.69 3.68 23.12
C SER A 76 -2.44 4.93 22.65
N ASN A 77 -3.77 4.87 22.59
CA ASN A 77 -4.63 5.91 22.02
C ASN A 77 -4.29 6.31 20.57
N GLY A 78 -3.53 5.49 19.84
CA GLY A 78 -3.25 5.70 18.42
C GLY A 78 -4.44 5.36 17.53
N SER A 79 -4.25 5.40 16.21
CA SER A 79 -5.33 5.14 15.25
C SER A 79 -6.04 3.81 15.51
N LYS A 80 -7.36 3.85 15.42
CA LYS A 80 -8.24 2.66 15.53
C LYS A 80 -8.32 1.84 14.25
N LYS A 81 -7.77 2.37 13.16
CA LYS A 81 -7.80 1.79 11.83
C LYS A 81 -6.45 1.90 11.13
N LEU A 82 -6.11 0.89 10.36
CA LEU A 82 -4.99 0.92 9.44
C LEU A 82 -5.48 0.35 8.11
N ILE A 83 -5.47 1.15 7.05
CA ILE A 83 -6.11 0.83 5.77
C ILE A 83 -5.04 0.73 4.69
N PHE A 84 -5.21 -0.27 3.83
CA PHE A 84 -4.38 -0.56 2.68
C PHE A 84 -5.24 -0.68 1.43
N PHE A 85 -4.72 -0.20 0.31
CA PHE A 85 -5.25 -0.54 -1.00
C PHE A 85 -4.26 -1.42 -1.75
N TYR A 86 -4.78 -2.44 -2.42
CA TYR A 86 -4.08 -3.26 -3.37
C TYR A 86 -4.73 -3.12 -4.74
N GLN A 87 -4.15 -2.28 -5.57
CA GLN A 87 -4.74 -1.93 -6.86
C GLN A 87 -3.67 -1.56 -7.89
N GLU A 88 -4.10 -1.48 -9.13
CA GLU A 88 -3.28 -1.04 -10.24
C GLU A 88 -2.87 0.43 -10.05
N VAL A 89 -1.56 0.67 -10.07
CA VAL A 89 -0.98 2.01 -10.00
C VAL A 89 -0.15 2.23 -11.25
N ALA A 90 -0.43 3.32 -11.97
CA ALA A 90 0.40 3.75 -13.09
C ALA A 90 1.77 4.16 -12.56
N GLN A 91 2.82 3.40 -12.89
CA GLN A 91 4.18 3.86 -12.60
C GLN A 91 4.63 4.86 -13.67
N PRO A 92 5.33 5.93 -13.29
CA PRO A 92 6.09 6.70 -14.26
C PRO A 92 7.05 5.71 -14.94
N SER A 93 6.99 5.62 -16.26
CA SER A 93 7.79 4.66 -17.03
C SER A 93 9.25 4.80 -16.61
N LYS A 94 9.82 3.74 -16.02
CA LYS A 94 11.27 3.64 -15.88
C LYS A 94 11.80 3.48 -17.30
N ALA A 95 12.16 4.57 -17.95
CA ALA A 95 12.95 4.55 -19.17
C ALA A 95 14.38 4.06 -18.84
N ASN A 96 14.52 2.82 -18.38
CA ASN A 96 15.75 2.07 -18.50
C ASN A 96 15.75 1.47 -19.90
N ILE A 97 15.87 2.31 -20.91
CA ILE A 97 16.24 1.88 -22.27
C ILE A 97 17.72 1.49 -22.16
N PRO A 98 18.11 0.20 -22.35
CA PRO A 98 19.51 -0.14 -22.52
C PRO A 98 20.02 0.64 -23.75
N VAL A 99 21.19 1.27 -23.65
CA VAL A 99 21.82 2.10 -24.71
C VAL A 99 22.05 1.35 -26.03
N TRP A 100 21.76 0.05 -26.07
CA TRP A 100 21.95 -0.88 -27.18
C TRP A 100 20.62 -1.41 -27.76
N ALA A 101 19.47 -0.92 -27.31
CA ALA A 101 18.17 -1.30 -27.88
C ALA A 101 17.91 -0.54 -29.19
N ASP A 102 17.56 -1.28 -30.24
CA ASP A 102 17.25 -0.77 -31.56
C ASP A 102 16.13 0.29 -31.53
N PRO A 103 16.30 1.45 -32.19
CA PRO A 103 15.28 2.50 -32.24
C PRO A 103 14.00 2.08 -32.98
N ALA A 104 13.97 0.91 -33.60
CA ALA A 104 12.79 0.34 -34.26
C ALA A 104 11.76 -0.31 -33.28
N ASN A 105 12.10 -0.51 -32.00
CA ASN A 105 11.22 -1.16 -31.03
C ASN A 105 10.62 -0.18 -29.99
N LEU A 106 10.58 1.11 -30.32
CA LEU A 106 10.14 2.18 -29.41
C LEU A 106 8.61 2.27 -29.20
N ASN A 107 7.84 1.25 -29.59
CA ASN A 107 6.38 1.33 -29.74
C ASN A 107 5.57 0.75 -28.57
N SER A 108 6.13 0.69 -27.36
CA SER A 108 5.34 0.43 -26.15
C SER A 108 5.43 1.63 -25.20
N SER A 109 4.77 2.71 -25.59
CA SER A 109 4.50 3.89 -24.76
C SER A 109 3.28 3.69 -23.84
N TYR A 110 2.96 2.44 -23.49
CA TYR A 110 1.91 2.16 -22.51
C TYR A 110 2.50 2.30 -21.10
N PRO A 111 1.84 3.03 -20.18
CA PRO A 111 2.27 3.09 -18.80
C PRO A 111 2.31 1.64 -18.26
N HIS A 112 3.46 1.24 -17.71
CA HIS A 112 3.56 -0.06 -17.07
C HIS A 112 2.69 -0.03 -15.81
N VAL A 113 1.53 -0.65 -15.88
CA VAL A 113 0.62 -0.76 -14.74
C VAL A 113 1.04 -1.97 -13.91
N GLN A 114 1.22 -1.79 -12.60
CA GLN A 114 1.48 -2.88 -11.66
C GLN A 114 0.51 -2.77 -10.50
N LYS A 115 0.06 -3.92 -9.98
CA LYS A 115 -0.61 -3.95 -8.69
C LYS A 115 0.40 -3.55 -7.62
N LYS A 116 -0.01 -2.66 -6.72
CA LYS A 116 0.79 -2.20 -5.59
C LYS A 116 -0.07 -2.25 -4.33
N LEU A 117 0.51 -2.75 -3.24
CA LEU A 117 -0.02 -2.60 -1.91
C LEU A 117 0.53 -1.32 -1.28
N PHE A 118 -0.33 -0.46 -0.75
CA PHE A 118 0.10 0.76 -0.08
C PHE A 118 -0.87 1.19 1.03
N ILE A 119 -0.36 1.92 2.01
CA ILE A 119 -1.14 2.49 3.12
C ILE A 119 -1.88 3.74 2.63
N THR A 120 -3.14 3.90 3.05
CA THR A 120 -3.98 5.06 2.73
C THR A 120 -4.55 5.70 4.01
N MET A 121 -4.70 7.03 4.04
CA MET A 121 -5.14 7.76 5.23
C MET A 121 -6.59 8.28 5.16
N ASP A 122 -7.13 8.58 3.98
CA ASP A 122 -8.31 9.45 3.88
C ASP A 122 -8.67 9.83 2.43
N SER A 123 -9.40 8.96 1.73
CA SER A 123 -10.32 9.29 0.60
C SER A 123 -9.79 10.02 -0.67
N SER A 124 -8.54 10.48 -0.72
CA SER A 124 -7.98 11.13 -1.92
C SER A 124 -7.62 10.15 -3.02
N GLU A 125 -7.47 8.87 -2.67
CA GLU A 125 -7.13 7.78 -3.57
C GLU A 125 -8.43 7.01 -3.90
N GLY A 126 -8.80 6.99 -5.18
CA GLY A 126 -9.95 6.22 -5.63
C GLY A 126 -9.69 4.72 -5.47
N LEU A 127 -10.56 4.02 -4.77
CA LEU A 127 -10.48 2.57 -4.59
C LEU A 127 -10.94 1.85 -5.87
N THR A 128 -10.02 1.16 -6.54
CA THR A 128 -10.29 0.45 -7.81
C THR A 128 -9.95 -1.04 -7.76
N GLY A 129 -9.26 -1.50 -6.72
CA GLY A 129 -8.93 -2.91 -6.49
C GLY A 129 -9.42 -3.37 -5.12
N THR A 130 -8.56 -3.98 -4.34
CA THR A 130 -8.91 -4.53 -3.03
C THR A 130 -8.61 -3.52 -1.92
N CYS A 131 -9.56 -3.31 -1.02
CA CYS A 131 -9.35 -2.60 0.25
C CYS A 131 -9.12 -3.62 1.36
N LEU A 132 -8.05 -3.46 2.14
CA LEU A 132 -7.74 -4.29 3.29
C LEU A 132 -7.57 -3.38 4.49
N PHE A 133 -8.12 -3.75 5.63
CA PHE A 133 -8.04 -2.90 6.81
C PHE A 133 -7.98 -3.70 8.10
N PHE A 134 -7.25 -3.12 9.05
CA PHE A 134 -7.16 -3.61 10.41
C PHE A 134 -7.89 -2.65 11.34
N LEU A 135 -8.69 -3.19 12.25
CA LEU A 135 -9.42 -2.45 13.26
C LEU A 135 -9.02 -2.93 14.66
N ARG A 136 -8.94 -1.99 15.59
CA ARG A 136 -8.83 -2.26 17.02
C ARG A 136 -9.90 -1.47 17.76
N THR A 137 -10.49 -2.08 18.78
CA THR A 137 -11.44 -1.39 19.67
C THR A 137 -10.72 -0.84 20.90
N THR A 138 -9.67 -1.50 21.37
CA THR A 138 -8.89 -1.13 22.55
C THR A 138 -8.15 0.21 22.42
N ASP A 139 -8.12 1.00 23.50
CA ASP A 139 -7.29 2.21 23.65
C ASP A 139 -5.86 1.88 24.11
N LYS A 140 -5.62 0.66 24.60
CA LYS A 140 -4.28 0.22 25.00
C LYS A 140 -3.38 0.02 23.79
N ALA A 141 -2.07 0.11 24.00
CA ALA A 141 -1.11 -0.18 22.94
C ALA A 141 -1.27 -1.61 22.41
N ILE A 142 -1.06 -1.79 21.10
CA ILE A 142 -0.94 -3.11 20.49
C ILE A 142 0.49 -3.59 20.72
N THR A 143 0.60 -4.72 21.40
CA THR A 143 1.83 -5.38 21.80
C THR A 143 1.95 -6.72 21.09
N THR A 144 3.14 -7.30 21.10
CA THR A 144 3.37 -8.65 20.55
C THR A 144 2.50 -9.71 21.25
N ALA A 145 2.07 -9.47 22.49
CA ALA A 145 1.26 -10.40 23.27
C ALA A 145 -0.25 -10.31 22.99
N ASN A 146 -0.75 -9.18 22.49
CA ASN A 146 -2.19 -8.94 22.32
C ASN A 146 -2.63 -8.74 20.86
N VAL A 147 -1.71 -8.64 19.91
CA VAL A 147 -2.03 -8.28 18.51
C VAL A 147 -3.06 -9.22 17.88
N VAL A 148 -3.00 -10.52 18.18
CA VAL A 148 -3.92 -11.51 17.62
C VAL A 148 -5.34 -11.33 18.18
N GLN A 149 -5.47 -10.92 19.44
CA GLN A 149 -6.75 -10.78 20.13
C GLN A 149 -7.38 -9.39 19.89
N GLU A 150 -6.57 -8.35 19.82
CA GLU A 150 -7.02 -6.95 19.81
C GLU A 150 -7.18 -6.38 18.39
N VAL A 151 -6.59 -7.04 17.38
CA VAL A 151 -6.60 -6.56 15.99
C VAL A 151 -7.45 -7.48 15.11
N ASN A 152 -8.54 -6.91 14.60
CA ASN A 152 -9.41 -7.52 13.62
C ASN A 152 -8.93 -7.17 12.22
N PHE A 153 -8.92 -8.15 11.33
CA PHE A 153 -8.59 -7.97 9.92
C PHE A 153 -9.85 -8.14 9.07
N SER A 154 -9.99 -7.31 8.05
CA SER A 154 -11.06 -7.43 7.07
C SER A 154 -10.59 -6.95 5.71
N MET A 155 -11.23 -7.46 4.68
CA MET A 155 -10.94 -7.18 3.29
C MET A 155 -12.25 -6.94 2.56
N PHE A 156 -12.18 -6.09 1.54
CA PHE A 156 -13.30 -5.74 0.72
C PHE A 156 -12.84 -5.58 -0.73
N GLU A 157 -13.36 -6.43 -1.61
CA GLU A 157 -12.99 -6.46 -3.03
C GLU A 157 -13.82 -5.46 -3.83
N CYS A 158 -13.17 -4.50 -4.49
CA CYS A 158 -13.83 -3.50 -5.35
C CYS A 158 -13.43 -3.60 -6.82
N THR A 159 -12.74 -4.66 -7.26
CA THR A 159 -12.46 -4.84 -8.69
C THR A 159 -13.77 -4.77 -9.48
N ASN A 160 -13.83 -3.90 -10.50
CA ASN A 160 -15.02 -3.46 -11.26
C ASN A 160 -15.81 -2.26 -10.68
N GLY A 161 -15.26 -1.57 -9.69
CA GLY A 161 -15.59 -0.17 -9.39
C GLY A 161 -16.88 0.07 -8.61
N ASN A 162 -17.56 -0.96 -8.11
CA ASN A 162 -18.78 -0.77 -7.33
C ASN A 162 -18.66 -1.28 -5.90
N ILE A 163 -18.03 -0.48 -5.04
CA ILE A 163 -18.03 -0.68 -3.58
C ILE A 163 -19.44 -0.89 -3.01
N PHE A 164 -20.47 -0.29 -3.63
CA PHE A 164 -21.84 -0.49 -3.17
C PHE A 164 -22.32 -1.92 -3.36
N GLN A 165 -21.90 -2.61 -4.43
CA GLN A 165 -22.29 -3.99 -4.67
C GLN A 165 -21.70 -4.94 -3.62
N GLY A 166 -20.42 -4.78 -3.28
CA GLY A 166 -19.83 -5.61 -2.22
C GLY A 166 -20.44 -5.31 -0.83
N LEU A 167 -20.82 -4.05 -0.57
CA LEU A 167 -21.47 -3.64 0.68
C LEU A 167 -22.89 -4.19 0.75
N GLU A 168 -23.61 -4.18 -0.37
CA GLU A 168 -24.93 -4.80 -0.49
C GLU A 168 -24.85 -6.29 -0.16
N ILE A 169 -23.88 -7.02 -0.73
CA ILE A 169 -23.67 -8.45 -0.44
C ILE A 169 -23.35 -8.66 1.04
N LEU A 170 -22.42 -7.90 1.61
CA LEU A 170 -22.05 -8.00 3.03
C LEU A 170 -23.26 -7.76 3.94
N LEU A 171 -24.03 -6.71 3.67
CA LEU A 171 -25.22 -6.38 4.44
C LEU A 171 -26.29 -7.46 4.30
N ALA A 172 -26.64 -7.83 3.07
CA ALA A 172 -27.75 -8.74 2.79
C ALA A 172 -27.46 -10.19 3.21
N GLN A 173 -26.25 -10.68 2.99
CA GLN A 173 -25.92 -12.09 3.18
C GLN A 173 -25.29 -12.40 4.54
N VAL A 174 -24.65 -11.42 5.19
CA VAL A 174 -23.93 -11.64 6.46
C VAL A 174 -24.59 -10.88 7.61
N LEU A 175 -24.66 -9.54 7.51
CA LEU A 175 -25.04 -8.71 8.66
C LEU A 175 -26.54 -8.78 8.98
N VAL A 176 -27.42 -8.68 7.98
CA VAL A 176 -28.87 -8.75 8.20
C VAL A 176 -29.29 -10.09 8.83
N PRO A 177 -28.84 -11.26 8.33
CA PRO A 177 -29.13 -12.54 8.99
C PRO A 177 -28.59 -12.61 10.42
N ALA A 178 -27.36 -12.16 10.67
CA ALA A 178 -26.77 -12.17 12.00
C ALA A 178 -27.55 -11.29 12.99
N LEU A 179 -28.00 -10.11 12.55
CA LEU A 179 -28.80 -9.19 13.36
C LEU A 179 -30.19 -9.74 13.67
N LYS A 180 -30.85 -10.38 12.70
CA LYS A 180 -32.16 -11.04 12.92
C LYS A 180 -32.09 -12.16 13.95
N CYS A 181 -30.94 -12.81 14.11
CA CYS A 181 -30.74 -13.82 15.15
C CYS A 181 -30.49 -13.24 16.56
N GLN A 182 -30.40 -11.91 16.69
CA GLN A 182 -30.29 -11.22 17.99
C GLN A 182 -31.65 -10.68 18.48
N GLU A 183 -32.71 -10.76 17.68
CA GLU A 183 -34.10 -10.56 18.09
C GLU A 183 -34.69 -11.84 18.70
#